data_AF-D4MT58-F1
#
_entry.id   AF-D4MT58-F1
#
_cell.length_a   1.000
_cell.length_b   1.000
_cell.length_c   1.000
_cell.angle_alpha   90.00
_cell.angle_beta   90.00
_cell.angle_gamma   90.00
#
_symmetry.space_group_name_H-M   'P 1'
#
loop_
_entity.id
_entity.type
_entity.pdbx_description
1 polymer ?
#
loop_
_entity_poly.entity_id
_entity_poly.type
_entity_poly.pdbx_seq_one_letter_code
_entity_poly.pdbx_strand_id
1 'polypeptide(L)'
;MFPTRLTAQRRSYISENPEIIQSFTNAIQKGLEYVNSHSSKEIAKVIKPQFPETDEAVIAAIVERYKSQDTWKGDTIFEEESFDLLQNILEESGELKARVPYYDLVTTQFSEEALK
;
A
#
# COMPACT_ATOMS: atom_id res chain seq x y z
N MET A 1 0.14 12.39 4.47
CA MET A 1 0.56 12.06 3.09
C MET A 1 -0.66 11.51 2.36
N PHE A 2 -0.91 11.85 1.09
CA PHE A 2 -2.04 11.24 0.38
C PHE A 2 -1.78 9.73 0.22
N PRO A 3 -2.76 8.85 0.47
CA PRO A 3 -2.52 7.42 0.38
C PRO A 3 -2.29 7.02 -1.08
N THR A 4 -1.05 6.63 -1.39
CA THR A 4 -0.64 6.31 -2.78
C THR A 4 -1.09 4.92 -3.21
N ARG A 5 -1.39 4.02 -2.26
CA ARG A 5 -1.87 2.67 -2.54
C ARG A 5 -2.73 2.14 -1.38
N LEU A 6 -3.87 1.55 -1.73
CA LEU A 6 -4.76 0.84 -0.81
C LEU A 6 -5.26 -0.44 -1.47
N THR A 7 -5.63 -1.42 -0.67
CA THR A 7 -6.23 -2.68 -1.14
C THR A 7 -7.65 -2.78 -0.63
N ALA A 8 -8.62 -2.95 -1.53
CA ALA A 8 -10.03 -3.10 -1.19
C ALA A 8 -10.52 -4.50 -1.56
N GLN A 9 -11.41 -5.06 -0.74
CA GLN A 9 -12.03 -6.36 -0.97
C GLN A 9 -13.47 -6.35 -0.44
N ARG A 10 -14.33 -7.22 -0.99
CA ARG A 10 -15.71 -7.41 -0.50
C ARG A 10 -15.69 -7.82 0.97
N ARG A 11 -16.55 -7.18 1.78
CA ARG A 11 -16.72 -7.54 3.20
C ARG A 11 -16.99 -9.02 3.41
N SER A 12 -17.86 -9.62 2.59
CA SER A 12 -18.17 -11.05 2.67
C SER A 12 -16.92 -11.92 2.51
N TYR A 13 -16.05 -11.59 1.55
CA TYR A 13 -14.83 -12.36 1.32
C TYR A 13 -13.84 -12.23 2.47
N ILE A 14 -13.73 -11.04 3.08
CA ILE A 14 -12.88 -10.82 4.26
C ILE A 14 -13.39 -11.64 5.45
N SER A 15 -14.70 -11.65 5.67
CA SER A 15 -15.33 -12.44 6.75
C SER A 15 -15.24 -13.94 6.53
N GLU A 16 -15.36 -14.40 5.28
CA GLU A 16 -15.28 -15.82 4.91
C GLU A 16 -13.84 -16.35 4.89
N ASN A 17 -12.85 -15.50 4.63
CA ASN A 17 -11.46 -15.90 4.41
C ASN A 17 -10.45 -15.05 5.23
N PRO A 18 -10.64 -14.89 6.55
CA PRO A 18 -9.79 -13.99 7.36
C PRO A 18 -8.32 -14.42 7.35
N GLU A 19 -8.01 -15.71 7.32
CA GLU A 19 -6.64 -16.22 7.27
C GLU A 19 -5.92 -15.90 5.95
N ILE A 20 -6.66 -15.91 4.83
CA ILE A 20 -6.12 -15.54 3.52
C ILE A 20 -5.82 -14.04 3.50
N ILE A 21 -6.75 -13.23 4.01
CA ILE A 21 -6.53 -11.78 4.12
C ILE A 21 -5.35 -11.45 5.03
N GLN A 22 -5.22 -12.12 6.17
CA GLN A 22 -4.07 -11.94 7.05
C GLN A 22 -2.76 -12.34 6.35
N SER A 23 -2.73 -13.51 5.70
CA SER A 23 -1.55 -14.00 4.99
C SER A 23 -1.13 -13.07 3.86
N PHE A 24 -2.11 -12.53 3.11
CA PHE A 24 -1.89 -11.52 2.09
C PHE A 24 -1.30 -10.24 2.69
N THR A 25 -1.91 -9.72 3.77
CA THR A 25 -1.45 -8.49 4.43
C THR A 25 -0.03 -8.65 4.98
N ASN A 26 0.29 -9.78 5.59
CA ASN A 26 1.64 -10.13 6.04
C ASN A 26 2.65 -10.14 4.89
N ALA A 27 2.28 -10.66 3.72
CA ALA A 27 3.16 -10.67 2.56
C ALA A 27 3.42 -9.26 2.02
N ILE A 28 2.39 -8.39 2.01
CA ILE A 28 2.56 -6.98 1.63
C ILE A 28 3.47 -6.24 2.62
N GLN A 29 3.25 -6.41 3.92
CA GLN A 29 4.07 -5.79 4.96
C GLN A 29 5.55 -6.20 4.83
N LYS A 30 5.83 -7.49 4.66
CA LYS A 30 7.19 -7.98 4.37
C LYS A 30 7.79 -7.39 3.09
N GLY A 31 6.97 -7.19 2.07
CA GLY A 31 7.38 -6.51 0.83
C GLY A 31 7.78 -5.06 1.08
N LEU A 32 7.01 -4.32 1.89
CA LEU A 32 7.32 -2.95 2.29
C LEU A 32 8.60 -2.88 3.11
N GLU A 33 8.77 -3.77 4.09
CA GLU A 33 9.99 -3.87 4.89
C GLU A 33 11.21 -4.16 4.01
N TYR A 34 11.08 -5.08 3.05
CA TYR A 34 12.14 -5.39 2.09
C TYR A 34 12.54 -4.16 1.27
N VAL A 35 11.54 -3.46 0.70
CA VAL A 35 11.78 -2.24 -0.09
C VAL A 35 12.44 -1.15 0.76
N ASN A 36 12.00 -0.97 2.01
CA ASN A 36 12.54 0.06 2.89
C ASN A 36 13.98 -0.26 3.34
N SER A 37 14.29 -1.52 3.62
CA SER A 37 15.59 -1.95 4.15
C SER A 37 16.68 -2.24 3.10
N HIS A 38 16.33 -2.43 1.83
CA HIS A 38 17.29 -2.80 0.78
C HIS A 38 17.58 -1.65 -0.19
N SER A 39 18.73 -1.72 -0.85
CA SER A 39 19.10 -0.76 -1.89
C SER A 39 18.28 -0.94 -3.17
N SER A 40 18.17 0.13 -3.97
CA SER A 40 17.46 0.10 -5.25
C SER A 40 18.02 -0.93 -6.23
N LYS A 41 19.31 -1.27 -6.13
CA LYS A 41 19.96 -2.33 -6.93
C LYS A 41 19.51 -3.73 -6.50
N GLU A 42 19.47 -4.00 -5.20
CA GLU A 42 19.00 -5.28 -4.66
C GLU A 42 17.53 -5.52 -5.04
N ILE A 43 16.70 -4.50 -4.88
CA ILE A 43 15.29 -4.54 -5.28
C ILE A 43 15.16 -4.78 -6.78
N ALA A 44 15.91 -4.04 -7.61
CA ALA A 44 15.88 -4.19 -9.07
C ALA A 44 16.23 -5.62 -9.52
N LYS A 45 17.22 -6.24 -8.89
CA LYS A 45 17.61 -7.62 -9.17
C LYS A 45 16.51 -8.62 -8.83
N VAL A 46 15.80 -8.41 -7.72
CA VAL A 46 14.67 -9.27 -7.31
C VAL A 46 13.50 -9.17 -8.28
N ILE A 47 13.19 -7.96 -8.78
CA ILE A 47 12.03 -7.73 -9.66
C ILE A 47 12.36 -7.82 -11.16
N LYS A 48 13.64 -8.00 -11.53
CA LYS A 48 14.07 -8.13 -12.93
C LYS A 48 13.32 -9.23 -13.71
N PRO A 49 13.01 -10.41 -13.15
CA PRO A 49 12.26 -11.45 -13.87
C PRO A 49 10.87 -11.01 -14.33
N GLN A 50 10.24 -10.06 -13.64
CA GLN A 50 8.93 -9.50 -14.00
C GLN A 50 9.03 -8.46 -15.12
N PHE A 51 10.23 -7.94 -15.41
CA PHE A 51 10.51 -6.94 -16.44
C PHE A 51 11.63 -7.43 -17.39
N PRO A 52 11.39 -8.50 -18.17
CA PRO A 52 12.43 -9.13 -18.99
C PRO A 52 13.05 -8.16 -20.01
N GLU A 53 12.26 -7.23 -20.54
CA GLU A 53 12.67 -6.28 -21.59
C GLU A 53 13.36 -5.01 -21.05
N THR A 54 13.37 -4.78 -19.74
CA THR A 54 13.93 -3.56 -19.14
C THR A 54 15.26 -3.83 -18.45
N ASP A 55 16.32 -3.12 -18.83
CA ASP A 55 17.64 -3.30 -18.19
C ASP A 55 17.58 -3.09 -16.67
N GLU A 56 18.29 -3.94 -15.92
CA GLU A 56 18.33 -3.87 -14.45
C GLU A 56 18.75 -2.48 -13.95
N ALA A 57 19.69 -1.83 -14.65
CA ALA A 57 20.13 -0.48 -14.32
C ALA A 57 19.00 0.57 -14.46
N VAL A 58 18.11 0.40 -15.45
CA VAL A 58 16.94 1.26 -15.64
C VAL A 58 15.92 1.01 -14.53
N ILE A 59 15.69 -0.27 -14.17
CA ILE A 59 14.82 -0.63 -13.05
C ILE A 59 15.34 -0.01 -11.74
N ALA A 60 16.64 -0.13 -11.46
CA ALA A 60 17.27 0.45 -10.28
C ALA A 60 17.11 1.97 -10.22
N ALA A 61 17.28 2.67 -11.35
CA ALA A 61 17.08 4.11 -11.42
C ALA A 61 15.61 4.52 -11.15
N ILE A 62 14.65 3.73 -11.65
CA ILE A 62 13.22 3.95 -11.37
C ILE A 62 12.93 3.74 -9.88
N VAL A 63 13.43 2.64 -9.30
CA VAL A 63 13.25 2.34 -7.87
C VAL A 63 13.85 3.44 -7.00
N GLU A 64 15.06 3.90 -7.31
CA GLU A 64 15.74 4.98 -6.59
C GLU A 64 14.93 6.28 -6.61
N ARG A 65 14.35 6.62 -7.77
CA ARG A 65 13.49 7.80 -7.89
C ARG A 65 12.27 7.72 -6.96
N TYR A 66 11.62 6.56 -6.86
CA TYR A 66 10.48 6.38 -5.95
C TYR A 66 10.90 6.32 -4.47
N LYS A 67 12.07 5.73 -4.13
CA LYS A 67 12.61 5.74 -2.75
C LYS A 67 12.94 7.16 -2.30
N SER A 68 13.63 7.93 -3.12
CA SER A 68 14.05 9.30 -2.80
C SER A 68 12.88 10.28 -2.66
N GLN A 69 11.73 9.97 -3.26
CA GLN A 69 10.48 10.71 -3.11
C GLN A 69 9.67 10.29 -1.87
N ASP A 70 10.18 9.35 -1.06
CA ASP A 70 9.50 8.80 0.11
C ASP A 70 8.07 8.31 -0.23
N THR A 71 7.92 7.71 -1.43
CA THR A 71 6.58 7.37 -1.97
C THR A 71 5.97 6.15 -1.30
N TRP A 72 6.80 5.30 -0.70
CA TRP A 72 6.43 4.04 -0.09
C TRP A 72 6.29 4.22 1.42
N LYS A 73 5.09 3.90 1.94
CA LYS A 73 4.86 3.84 3.38
C LYS A 73 5.75 2.77 4.04
N GLY A 74 6.01 2.95 5.34
CA GLY A 74 6.66 1.95 6.18
C GLY A 74 5.74 0.78 6.57
N ASP A 75 4.43 1.01 6.54
CA ASP A 75 3.43 0.05 6.96
C ASP A 75 2.23 -0.04 6.01
N THR A 76 1.40 -1.04 6.27
CA THR A 76 0.12 -1.27 5.61
C THR A 76 -1.05 -0.59 6.32
N ILE A 77 -0.79 0.31 7.29
CA ILE A 77 -1.84 1.03 8.01
C ILE A 77 -2.35 2.17 7.13
N PHE A 78 -3.62 2.06 6.78
CA PHE A 78 -4.36 3.18 6.24
C PHE A 78 -4.77 4.06 7.43
N GLU A 79 -4.41 5.34 7.40
CA GLU A 79 -4.66 6.24 8.53
C GLU A 79 -5.97 6.99 8.31
N GLU A 80 -6.68 7.31 9.40
CA GLU A 80 -7.91 8.10 9.35
C GLU A 80 -7.66 9.48 8.72
N GLU A 81 -6.56 10.14 9.04
CA GLU A 81 -6.17 11.43 8.44
C GLU A 81 -6.01 11.34 6.91
N SER A 82 -5.48 10.21 6.41
CA SER A 82 -5.32 9.95 4.98
C SER A 82 -6.67 9.76 4.30
N PHE A 83 -7.62 9.13 4.98
CA PHE A 83 -8.99 8.95 4.51
C PHE A 83 -9.77 10.27 4.53
N ASP A 84 -9.62 11.08 5.57
CA ASP A 84 -10.25 12.40 5.66
C ASP A 84 -9.75 13.34 4.56
N LEU A 85 -8.45 13.31 4.25
CA LEU A 85 -7.90 14.05 3.13
C LEU A 85 -8.53 13.61 1.81
N LEU A 86 -8.73 12.30 1.58
CA LEU A 86 -9.43 11.80 0.41
C LEU A 86 -10.88 12.31 0.34
N GLN A 87 -11.60 12.29 1.46
CA GLN A 87 -12.96 12.80 1.52
C GLN A 87 -13.02 14.31 1.23
N ASN A 88 -12.09 15.10 1.76
CA ASN A 88 -11.99 16.54 1.49
C ASN A 88 -11.84 16.81 -0.01
N ILE A 89 -10.94 16.09 -0.70
CA ILE A 89 -10.72 16.28 -2.14
C ILE A 89 -11.98 15.93 -2.95
N LEU A 90 -12.65 14.83 -2.60
CA LEU A 90 -13.87 14.41 -3.30
C LEU A 90 -15.05 15.38 -3.03
N GLU A 91 -15.10 15.98 -1.85
CA GLU A 91 -16.08 17.01 -1.51
C GLU A 91 -15.79 18.31 -2.27
N GLU A 92 -14.53 18.76 -2.32
CA GLU A 92 -14.10 19.93 -3.07
C GLU A 92 -14.33 19.78 -4.58
N SER A 93 -14.20 18.56 -5.12
CA SER A 93 -14.50 18.28 -6.53
C SER A 93 -16.00 18.10 -6.82
N GLY A 94 -16.85 18.07 -5.80
CA GLY A 94 -18.30 17.83 -5.92
C GLY A 94 -18.69 16.37 -6.20
N GLU A 95 -17.75 15.43 -6.08
CA GLU A 95 -17.95 13.99 -6.33
C GLU A 95 -18.46 13.24 -5.09
N LEU A 96 -18.28 13.81 -3.88
CA LEU A 96 -18.76 13.22 -2.63
C LEU A 96 -20.08 13.87 -2.19
N LYS A 97 -21.16 13.08 -2.24
CA LYS A 97 -22.51 13.55 -1.81
C LYS A 97 -22.65 13.64 -0.28
N ALA A 98 -21.97 12.76 0.45
CA ALA A 98 -21.97 12.71 1.90
C ALA A 98 -20.71 11.98 2.37
N ARG A 99 -20.15 12.43 3.49
CA ARG A 99 -19.02 11.76 4.14
C ARG A 99 -19.42 10.41 4.70
N VAL A 100 -18.48 9.48 4.70
CA VAL A 100 -18.62 8.14 5.26
C VAL A 100 -17.69 8.03 6.46
N PRO A 101 -18.13 7.41 7.58
CA PRO A 101 -17.23 7.13 8.70
C PRO A 101 -16.08 6.22 8.27
N TYR A 102 -14.87 6.51 8.76
CA TYR A 102 -13.66 5.74 8.46
C TYR A 102 -13.83 4.25 8.77
N TYR A 103 -14.27 3.94 9.99
CA TYR A 103 -14.45 2.57 10.48
C TYR A 103 -15.57 1.79 9.78
N ASP A 104 -16.44 2.46 9.02
CA ASP A 104 -17.39 1.75 8.20
C ASP A 104 -16.68 1.10 7.00
N LEU A 105 -15.68 1.73 6.40
CA LEU A 105 -15.05 1.24 5.17
C LEU A 105 -13.68 0.60 5.38
N VAL A 106 -13.01 0.93 6.48
CA VAL A 106 -11.63 0.53 6.72
C VAL A 106 -11.53 -0.33 7.97
N THR A 107 -10.75 -1.41 7.85
CA THR A 107 -10.27 -2.20 8.98
C THR A 107 -8.76 -2.19 9.00
N THR A 108 -8.17 -1.85 10.15
CA THR A 108 -6.71 -1.88 10.38
C THR A 108 -6.27 -3.18 11.04
N GLN A 109 -7.20 -4.05 11.45
CA GLN A 109 -6.93 -5.26 12.22
C GLN A 109 -5.83 -6.12 11.58
N PHE A 110 -5.93 -6.39 10.28
CA PHE A 110 -4.95 -7.23 9.58
C PHE A 110 -3.58 -6.54 9.45
N SER A 111 -3.55 -5.22 9.27
CA SER A 111 -2.33 -4.42 9.18
C SER A 111 -1.61 -4.34 10.53
N GLU A 112 -2.36 -4.18 11.62
CA GLU A 112 -1.83 -4.16 12.99
C GLU A 112 -1.23 -5.52 13.37
N GLU A 113 -1.88 -6.63 13.00
CA GLU A 113 -1.32 -7.97 13.21
C GLU A 113 -0.09 -8.22 12.31
N ALA A 114 -0.03 -7.63 11.12
CA ALA A 114 1.12 -7.79 10.22
C ALA A 114 2.39 -7.07 10.69
N LEU A 115 2.24 -6.04 11.54
CA LEU A 115 3.35 -5.26 12.11
C LEU A 115 3.98 -5.88 13.36
N LYS A 116 3.37 -6.94 13.91
CA LYS A 116 3.90 -7.66 15.08
C LYS A 116 4.97 -8.67 14.67
#